data_AF-A0A4P5QJZ6-F1
#
_entry.id   AF-A0A4P5QJZ6-F1
#
_cell.length_a   1.000
_cell.length_b   1.000
_cell.length_c   1.000
_cell.angle_alpha   90.00
_cell.angle_beta   90.00
_cell.angle_gamma   90.00
#
_symmetry.space_group_name_H-M   'P 1'
#
loop_
_entity.id
_entity.type
_entity.pdbx_description
1 polymer ?
#
loop_
_entity_poly.entity_id
_entity_poly.type
_entity_poly.pdbx_seq_one_letter_code
_entity_poly.pdbx_strand_id
1 'polypeptide(L)'
;MAHAAAAHTEHGHDDHAHDHHEPGFWRKWVFSTDHKMIGIQYIVTGLAFLFFGFGLMMVMRWSIAHGADVLPGFWGKLLHGIFGDAVFDKALDPNTKALVGYSLSTQGYNVFGAMHGTIMVFFGIVPIAFAGFGNFVMPLQIGAIDMAFPRLNMASFWSFFISCVIMVWSFFVEGSAAKSGWTNYPPLAGVADQSHHVLLNGGTLWLLGMVFNITSSLLGAVNFITTFIQLRAPGMTWGRLPFFCWAQFITAYLLLLAFPPLESAAIMNLFDRVFGSSFFMPTGLVVNAVGPDGQQLLYSGGGSPVLWQHLFWFLAHPEVYVLILPGIGMVAEIIACNSRKPIWGYKAMVGAIFVLAFLSFIVWAHHMYMTGMGPKVSAFFQTTTILISVPSVILLTALLLSLWGGSLRFNTPMLFATAFLPMFGIGGLTGVPLAFNAVDLYMHDTYYVIAHFHYVVAPGTIFAIFAGVYHWYPKASGRMLSETLGKLHFWGSLIAINALFMPMFMQGMAGVHRRWWDGGKNAYEATVGPWLDWNLKISYAAWALGAVQLIFVFNFCWSMFYGKKVPNDNPWEATTLEWDTPTPPPHGNFTKPITVYRGPYEYSVPGDEKDFTPQSEPPKDSKTPDDKPHA
;
A
#
# COMPACT_ATOMS: atom_id res chain seq x y z
N MET A 1 -83.55 -4.81 -33.49
CA MET A 1 -83.77 -5.48 -32.19
C MET A 1 -82.49 -5.32 -31.36
N ALA A 2 -82.64 -4.75 -30.16
CA ALA A 2 -81.83 -4.89 -28.94
C ALA A 2 -80.27 -4.81 -28.97
N HIS A 3 -79.77 -3.70 -28.39
CA HIS A 3 -78.75 -3.50 -27.34
C HIS A 3 -77.66 -4.55 -26.96
N ALA A 4 -76.47 -3.95 -26.67
CA ALA A 4 -75.50 -4.19 -25.57
C ALA A 4 -74.52 -5.38 -25.69
N ALA A 5 -73.28 -5.38 -25.17
CA ALA A 5 -72.35 -4.41 -24.57
C ALA A 5 -70.95 -5.10 -24.47
N ALA A 6 -69.94 -4.31 -24.09
CA ALA A 6 -68.50 -4.57 -23.99
C ALA A 6 -68.00 -5.86 -23.29
N ALA A 7 -66.77 -6.30 -23.63
CA ALA A 7 -65.72 -6.68 -22.69
C ALA A 7 -64.35 -6.84 -23.38
N HIS A 8 -63.36 -6.04 -22.95
CA HIS A 8 -61.93 -6.26 -23.16
C HIS A 8 -61.46 -7.45 -22.30
N THR A 9 -60.56 -8.27 -22.82
CA THR A 9 -59.79 -9.26 -22.05
C THR A 9 -58.31 -9.15 -22.41
N GLU A 10 -57.50 -9.13 -21.34
CA GLU A 10 -56.04 -9.11 -21.29
C GLU A 10 -55.39 -10.44 -21.73
N HIS A 11 -54.05 -10.42 -21.82
CA HIS A 11 -53.04 -11.52 -21.70
C HIS A 11 -52.05 -11.48 -22.88
N GLY A 12 -50.72 -11.44 -22.69
CA GLY A 12 -49.92 -11.46 -21.48
C GLY A 12 -48.59 -10.73 -21.69
N HIS A 13 -48.05 -10.21 -20.59
CA HIS A 13 -46.68 -9.74 -20.52
C HIS A 13 -45.78 -10.95 -20.29
N ASP A 14 -44.85 -11.16 -21.22
CA ASP A 14 -43.76 -12.12 -21.05
C ASP A 14 -42.86 -11.67 -19.90
N ASP A 15 -42.86 -12.45 -18.82
CA ASP A 15 -41.84 -12.40 -17.79
C ASP A 15 -40.49 -12.80 -18.41
N HIS A 16 -39.66 -11.82 -18.74
CA HIS A 16 -38.26 -12.04 -19.02
C HIS A 16 -37.52 -12.42 -17.73
N ALA A 17 -37.62 -13.70 -17.37
CA ALA A 17 -36.70 -14.33 -16.44
C ALA A 17 -35.28 -14.23 -17.03
N HIS A 18 -34.46 -13.33 -16.51
CA HIS A 18 -33.03 -13.32 -16.78
C HIS A 18 -32.40 -14.57 -16.15
N ASP A 19 -32.25 -15.62 -16.95
CA ASP A 19 -31.39 -16.77 -16.64
C ASP A 19 -29.94 -16.30 -16.48
N HIS A 20 -29.56 -15.92 -15.26
CA HIS A 20 -28.17 -15.68 -14.90
C HIS A 20 -27.46 -17.04 -14.79
N HIS A 21 -26.98 -17.57 -15.91
CA HIS A 21 -26.02 -18.67 -15.91
C HIS A 21 -24.84 -18.27 -15.01
N GLU A 22 -24.68 -18.95 -13.86
CA GLU A 22 -23.52 -18.72 -12.99
C GLU A 22 -22.23 -18.97 -13.78
N PRO A 23 -21.28 -18.02 -13.78
CA PRO A 23 -20.01 -18.22 -14.46
C PRO A 23 -19.28 -19.44 -13.86
N GLY A 24 -18.75 -20.30 -14.72
CA GLY A 24 -17.94 -21.44 -14.30
C GLY A 24 -16.72 -21.00 -13.47
N PHE A 25 -16.13 -21.94 -12.72
CA PHE A 25 -15.05 -21.70 -11.75
C PHE A 25 -13.95 -20.74 -12.24
N TRP A 26 -13.42 -20.96 -13.45
CA TRP A 26 -12.36 -20.13 -14.03
C TRP A 26 -12.77 -18.67 -14.24
N ARG A 27 -13.99 -18.42 -14.72
CA ARG A 27 -14.50 -17.05 -14.92
C ARG A 27 -14.95 -16.41 -13.61
N LYS A 28 -15.26 -17.21 -12.58
CA LYS A 28 -15.68 -16.68 -11.27
C LYS A 28 -14.48 -16.27 -10.42
N TRP A 29 -13.43 -17.09 -10.37
CA TRP A 29 -12.35 -16.98 -9.38
C TRP A 29 -10.96 -16.67 -9.93
N VAL A 30 -10.69 -16.96 -11.21
CA VAL A 30 -9.33 -16.88 -11.78
C VAL A 30 -9.28 -15.73 -12.79
N PHE A 31 -10.00 -15.87 -13.89
CA PHE A 31 -10.17 -14.86 -14.93
C PHE A 31 -11.50 -14.12 -14.74
N SER A 32 -11.69 -13.59 -13.53
CA SER A 32 -12.89 -12.82 -13.19
C SER A 32 -12.83 -11.43 -13.77
N THR A 33 -13.98 -10.95 -14.25
CA THR A 33 -14.17 -9.54 -14.60
C THR A 33 -14.87 -8.76 -13.49
N ASP A 34 -15.39 -9.44 -12.47
CA ASP A 34 -16.07 -8.78 -11.35
C ASP A 34 -15.07 -8.04 -10.47
N HIS A 35 -15.22 -6.72 -10.39
CA HIS A 35 -14.35 -5.86 -9.58
C HIS A 35 -14.24 -6.29 -8.11
N LYS A 36 -15.28 -6.89 -7.51
CA LYS A 36 -15.23 -7.36 -6.12
C LYS A 36 -14.25 -8.51 -5.98
N MET A 37 -14.30 -9.46 -6.92
CA MET A 37 -13.41 -10.60 -6.92
C MET A 37 -11.96 -10.16 -7.18
N ILE A 38 -11.74 -9.29 -8.17
CA ILE A 38 -10.43 -8.73 -8.46
C ILE A 38 -9.88 -7.97 -7.25
N GLY A 39 -10.72 -7.18 -6.57
CA GLY A 39 -10.35 -6.49 -5.33
C GLY A 39 -9.90 -7.46 -4.23
N ILE A 40 -10.62 -8.55 -4.02
CA ILE A 40 -10.23 -9.60 -3.06
C ILE A 40 -8.92 -10.28 -3.49
N GLN A 41 -8.72 -10.55 -4.79
CA GLN A 41 -7.47 -11.14 -5.29
C GLN A 41 -6.27 -10.23 -4.99
N TYR A 42 -6.39 -8.92 -5.20
CA TYR A 42 -5.37 -7.94 -4.81
C TYR A 42 -5.13 -7.89 -3.30
N ILE A 43 -6.20 -7.85 -2.49
CA ILE A 43 -6.08 -7.80 -1.02
C ILE A 43 -5.36 -9.05 -0.49
N VAL A 44 -5.79 -10.25 -0.91
CA VAL A 44 -5.19 -11.51 -0.43
C VAL A 44 -3.75 -11.65 -0.89
N THR A 45 -3.47 -11.36 -2.16
CA THR A 45 -2.10 -11.42 -2.70
C THR A 45 -1.20 -10.41 -1.97
N GLY A 46 -1.65 -9.16 -1.83
CA GLY A 46 -0.87 -8.14 -1.14
C GLY A 46 -0.67 -8.44 0.35
N LEU A 47 -1.65 -9.02 1.05
CA LEU A 47 -1.50 -9.44 2.44
C LEU A 47 -0.46 -10.56 2.58
N ALA A 48 -0.43 -11.51 1.65
CA ALA A 48 0.60 -12.55 1.61
C ALA A 48 2.00 -11.96 1.38
N PHE A 49 2.12 -10.98 0.47
CA PHE A 49 3.37 -10.27 0.23
C PHE A 49 3.81 -9.40 1.43
N LEU A 50 2.87 -8.75 2.14
CA LEU A 50 3.18 -8.05 3.39
C LEU A 50 3.75 -9.00 4.44
N PHE A 51 3.15 -10.17 4.61
CA PHE A 51 3.66 -11.18 5.54
C PHE A 51 5.05 -11.67 5.13
N PHE A 52 5.25 -11.95 3.84
CA PHE A 52 6.55 -12.36 3.31
C PHE A 52 7.63 -11.28 3.52
N GLY A 53 7.36 -10.04 3.12
CA GLY A 53 8.28 -8.91 3.29
C GLY A 53 8.60 -8.63 4.76
N PHE A 54 7.61 -8.75 5.65
CA PHE A 54 7.83 -8.63 7.09
C PHE A 54 8.76 -9.74 7.61
N GLY A 55 8.56 -10.98 7.16
CA GLY A 55 9.43 -12.12 7.49
C GLY A 55 10.90 -11.91 7.11
N LEU A 56 11.18 -11.33 5.93
CA LEU A 56 12.55 -10.99 5.52
C LEU A 56 13.22 -10.04 6.52
N MET A 57 12.50 -9.01 6.97
CA MET A 57 13.02 -8.04 7.93
C MET A 57 13.22 -8.65 9.33
N MET A 58 12.38 -9.60 9.75
CA MET A 58 12.58 -10.30 11.03
C MET A 58 13.93 -11.03 11.06
N VAL A 59 14.32 -11.66 9.95
CA VAL A 59 15.63 -12.33 9.82
C VAL A 59 16.76 -11.30 9.83
N MET A 60 16.61 -10.16 9.14
CA MET A 60 17.60 -9.07 9.21
C MET A 60 17.74 -8.51 10.63
N ARG A 61 16.63 -8.36 11.37
CA ARG A 61 16.64 -7.87 12.75
C ARG A 61 17.37 -8.82 13.69
N TRP A 62 17.32 -10.13 13.44
CA TRP A 62 18.18 -11.09 14.14
C TRP A 62 19.66 -10.81 13.87
N SER A 63 20.04 -10.71 12.59
CA SER A 63 21.43 -10.39 12.19
C SER A 63 21.95 -9.12 12.84
N ILE A 64 21.17 -8.04 12.81
CA ILE A 64 21.51 -6.73 13.38
C ILE A 64 21.67 -6.79 14.90
N ALA A 65 20.86 -7.61 15.60
CA ALA A 65 20.91 -7.72 17.06
C ALA A 65 22.08 -8.58 17.56
N HIS A 66 22.50 -9.56 16.76
CA HIS A 66 23.48 -10.57 17.17
C HIS A 66 24.80 -10.51 16.37
N GLY A 67 25.03 -9.48 15.55
CA GLY A 67 26.26 -9.34 14.77
C GLY A 67 26.42 -10.42 13.68
N ALA A 68 25.32 -10.79 13.03
CA ALA A 68 25.17 -11.96 12.15
C ALA A 68 25.63 -13.30 12.72
N ASP A 69 25.37 -13.51 14.01
CA ASP A 69 25.44 -14.84 14.59
C ASP A 69 24.43 -15.81 13.94
N VAL A 70 24.63 -17.10 14.20
CA VAL A 70 23.77 -18.17 13.70
C VAL A 70 22.31 -17.96 14.10
N LEU A 71 21.40 -18.26 13.17
CA LEU A 71 19.98 -18.30 13.45
C LEU A 71 19.62 -19.47 14.37
N PRO A 72 18.54 -19.36 15.18
CA PRO A 72 18.10 -20.45 16.05
C PRO A 72 17.88 -21.75 15.26
N GLY A 73 18.46 -22.85 15.75
CA GLY A 73 18.74 -24.10 15.02
C GLY A 73 17.77 -24.49 13.90
N PHE A 74 16.50 -24.82 14.22
CA PHE A 74 15.52 -25.26 13.22
C PHE A 74 15.28 -24.20 12.14
N TRP A 75 15.14 -22.93 12.54
CA TRP A 75 14.86 -21.83 11.63
C TRP A 75 16.03 -21.53 10.69
N GLY A 76 17.26 -21.59 11.19
CA GLY A 76 18.45 -21.46 10.34
C GLY A 76 18.52 -22.55 9.27
N LYS A 77 18.27 -23.81 9.65
CA LYS A 77 18.23 -24.95 8.72
C LYS A 77 17.10 -24.81 7.69
N LEU A 78 15.90 -24.42 8.13
CA LEU A 78 14.75 -24.25 7.25
C LEU A 78 14.99 -23.14 6.22
N LEU A 79 15.45 -21.97 6.67
CA LEU A 79 15.68 -20.82 5.79
C LEU A 79 16.83 -21.06 4.82
N HIS A 80 17.92 -21.72 5.27
CA HIS A 80 18.97 -22.19 4.37
C HIS A 80 18.42 -23.20 3.35
N GLY A 81 17.56 -24.13 3.76
CA GLY A 81 16.92 -25.08 2.84
C GLY A 81 16.04 -24.42 1.77
N ILE A 82 15.47 -23.26 2.07
CA ILE A 82 14.62 -22.49 1.14
C ILE A 82 15.47 -21.60 0.22
N PHE A 83 16.38 -20.80 0.77
CA PHE A 83 17.09 -19.75 0.04
C PHE A 83 18.52 -20.11 -0.38
N GLY A 84 19.08 -21.18 0.18
CA GLY A 84 20.39 -21.71 -0.18
C GLY A 84 21.60 -20.87 0.26
N ASP A 85 22.75 -21.28 -0.27
CA ASP A 85 24.07 -20.71 0.05
C ASP A 85 24.25 -19.26 -0.49
N ALA A 86 23.40 -18.80 -1.41
CA ALA A 86 23.44 -17.43 -1.94
C ALA A 86 22.93 -16.37 -0.93
N VAL A 87 22.22 -16.82 0.11
CA VAL A 87 21.63 -15.95 1.14
C VAL A 87 22.20 -16.26 2.52
N PHE A 88 22.50 -17.53 2.82
CA PHE A 88 22.96 -17.95 4.14
C PHE A 88 24.36 -18.58 4.09
N ASP A 89 25.21 -18.19 5.05
CA ASP A 89 26.53 -18.78 5.24
C ASP A 89 26.45 -19.98 6.19
N LYS A 90 27.26 -21.01 5.92
CA LYS A 90 27.48 -22.13 6.85
C LYS A 90 28.43 -21.67 7.95
N ALA A 91 27.94 -21.61 9.18
CA ALA A 91 28.77 -21.33 10.34
C ALA A 91 29.44 -22.63 10.81
N LEU A 92 30.77 -22.64 10.84
CA LEU A 92 31.57 -23.77 11.30
C LEU A 92 32.24 -23.44 12.63
N ASP A 93 32.32 -24.41 13.53
CA ASP A 93 33.11 -24.30 14.76
C ASP A 93 34.58 -24.02 14.39
N PRO A 94 35.21 -22.97 14.94
CA PRO A 94 36.57 -22.58 14.56
C PRO A 94 37.62 -23.68 14.75
N ASN A 95 37.44 -24.54 15.75
CA ASN A 95 38.41 -25.55 16.17
C ASN A 95 38.16 -26.90 15.49
N THR A 96 36.91 -27.36 15.47
CA THR A 96 36.52 -28.69 14.98
C THR A 96 36.08 -28.69 13.53
N LYS A 97 35.83 -27.51 12.95
CA LYS A 97 35.22 -27.32 11.61
C LYS A 97 33.85 -27.97 11.44
N ALA A 98 33.22 -28.40 12.54
CA ALA A 98 31.88 -28.97 12.51
C ALA A 98 30.84 -27.87 12.20
N LEU A 99 29.79 -28.20 11.44
CA LEU A 99 28.69 -27.28 11.16
C LEU A 99 27.90 -27.01 12.45
N VAL A 100 27.88 -25.74 12.88
CA VAL A 100 27.16 -25.29 14.07
C VAL A 100 25.83 -24.62 13.75
N GLY A 101 25.67 -24.11 12.52
CA GLY A 101 24.41 -23.50 12.10
C GLY A 101 24.55 -22.71 10.80
N TYR A 102 23.57 -21.84 10.57
CA TYR A 102 23.51 -20.97 9.40
C TYR A 102 23.29 -19.52 9.85
N SER A 103 24.10 -18.60 9.34
CA SER A 103 23.98 -17.17 9.57
C SER A 103 23.55 -16.46 8.28
N LEU A 104 22.92 -15.29 8.42
CA LEU A 104 22.60 -14.47 7.26
C LEU A 104 23.90 -13.90 6.68
N SER A 105 24.19 -14.19 5.41
CA SER A 105 25.38 -13.66 4.76
C SER A 105 25.28 -12.15 4.54
N THR A 106 26.41 -11.49 4.31
CA THR A 106 26.44 -10.05 3.99
C THR A 106 25.64 -9.73 2.72
N GLN A 107 25.72 -10.60 1.71
CA GLN A 107 24.91 -10.53 0.51
C GLN A 107 23.43 -10.77 0.84
N GLY A 108 23.11 -11.81 1.61
CA GLY A 108 21.75 -12.14 2.03
C GLY A 108 21.06 -10.98 2.77
N TYR A 109 21.80 -10.25 3.61
CA TYR A 109 21.31 -9.04 4.25
C TYR A 109 20.91 -7.95 3.24
N ASN A 110 21.74 -7.74 2.21
CA ASN A 110 21.44 -6.78 1.14
C ASN A 110 20.25 -7.23 0.29
N VAL A 111 20.16 -8.53 -0.02
CA VAL A 111 19.01 -9.14 -0.72
C VAL A 111 17.72 -8.89 0.08
N PHE A 112 17.70 -9.26 1.35
CA PHE A 112 16.52 -9.12 2.19
C PHE A 112 16.15 -7.64 2.40
N GLY A 113 17.13 -6.75 2.55
CA GLY A 113 16.88 -5.32 2.70
C GLY A 113 16.28 -4.68 1.44
N ALA A 114 16.81 -5.03 0.27
CA ALA A 114 16.27 -4.56 -1.00
C ALA A 114 14.85 -5.08 -1.24
N MET A 115 14.67 -6.39 -1.08
CA MET A 115 13.39 -7.05 -1.35
C MET A 115 12.33 -6.71 -0.32
N HIS A 116 12.66 -6.52 0.96
CA HIS A 116 11.71 -6.01 1.96
C HIS A 116 11.14 -4.66 1.53
N GLY A 117 11.99 -3.68 1.19
CA GLY A 117 11.53 -2.36 0.76
C GLY A 117 10.65 -2.44 -0.50
N THR A 118 11.10 -3.19 -1.52
CA THR A 118 10.34 -3.40 -2.75
C THR A 118 8.99 -4.06 -2.48
N ILE A 119 8.98 -5.16 -1.74
CA ILE A 119 7.77 -5.96 -1.48
C ILE A 119 6.75 -5.17 -0.67
N MET A 120 7.17 -4.55 0.44
CA MET A 120 6.25 -3.86 1.33
C MET A 120 5.51 -2.74 0.61
N VAL A 121 6.23 -1.91 -0.16
CA VAL A 121 5.67 -0.75 -0.86
C VAL A 121 4.88 -1.18 -2.10
N PHE A 122 5.55 -1.85 -3.04
CA PHE A 122 5.03 -2.04 -4.40
C PHE A 122 4.20 -3.32 -4.57
N PHE A 123 4.35 -4.30 -3.69
CA PHE A 123 3.65 -5.60 -3.79
C PHE A 123 2.69 -5.87 -2.64
N GLY A 124 2.78 -5.09 -1.55
CA GLY A 124 1.89 -5.15 -0.40
C GLY A 124 0.95 -3.95 -0.37
N ILE A 125 1.48 -2.79 0.06
CA ILE A 125 0.67 -1.63 0.43
C ILE A 125 -0.10 -1.04 -0.75
N VAL A 126 0.56 -0.68 -1.86
CA VAL A 126 -0.15 -0.08 -3.02
C VAL A 126 -1.19 -1.04 -3.59
N PRO A 127 -0.87 -2.33 -3.86
CA PRO A 127 -1.87 -3.27 -4.36
C PRO A 127 -3.06 -3.44 -3.41
N ILE A 128 -2.86 -3.47 -2.09
CA ILE A 128 -4.00 -3.57 -1.15
C ILE A 128 -4.81 -2.26 -1.15
N ALA A 129 -4.16 -1.14 -0.91
CA ALA A 129 -4.82 0.12 -0.61
C ALA A 129 -5.48 0.73 -1.85
N PHE A 130 -4.75 0.80 -2.96
CA PHE A 130 -5.26 1.32 -4.21
C PHE A 130 -6.03 0.25 -4.99
N ALA A 131 -5.38 -0.85 -5.39
CA ALA A 131 -6.03 -1.78 -6.31
C ALA A 131 -7.09 -2.64 -5.61
N GLY A 132 -6.83 -3.12 -4.39
CA GLY A 132 -7.70 -3.99 -3.62
C GLY A 132 -8.97 -3.29 -3.13
N PHE A 133 -8.82 -2.33 -2.21
CA PHE A 133 -9.94 -1.55 -1.70
C PHE A 133 -10.56 -0.66 -2.77
N GLY A 134 -9.78 -0.09 -3.69
CA GLY A 134 -10.33 0.66 -4.80
C GLY A 134 -11.28 -0.19 -5.63
N ASN A 135 -10.87 -1.39 -6.05
CA ASN A 135 -11.74 -2.25 -6.83
C ASN A 135 -12.94 -2.72 -6.00
N PHE A 136 -12.74 -3.11 -4.75
CA PHE A 136 -13.83 -3.64 -3.94
C PHE A 136 -14.87 -2.57 -3.55
N VAL A 137 -14.42 -1.40 -3.08
CA VAL A 137 -15.26 -0.40 -2.43
C VAL A 137 -15.72 0.71 -3.37
N MET A 138 -14.83 1.27 -4.21
CA MET A 138 -15.16 2.49 -4.97
C MET A 138 -16.38 2.32 -5.89
N PRO A 139 -16.48 1.26 -6.72
CA PRO A 139 -17.66 1.06 -7.57
C PRO A 139 -18.96 0.96 -6.76
N LEU A 140 -18.92 0.30 -5.59
CA LEU A 140 -20.07 0.21 -4.69
C LEU A 140 -20.46 1.59 -4.15
N GLN A 141 -19.48 2.36 -3.68
CA GLN A 141 -19.71 3.69 -3.11
C GLN A 141 -20.24 4.71 -4.13
N ILE A 142 -19.88 4.59 -5.41
CA ILE A 142 -20.42 5.48 -6.46
C ILE A 142 -21.72 4.96 -7.09
N GLY A 143 -22.18 3.76 -6.72
CA GLY A 143 -23.38 3.14 -7.25
C GLY A 143 -23.23 2.56 -8.67
N ALA A 144 -22.02 2.15 -9.04
CA ALA A 144 -21.74 1.51 -10.33
C ALA A 144 -22.00 0.00 -10.28
N ILE A 145 -22.37 -0.58 -11.42
CA ILE A 145 -22.57 -2.04 -11.57
C ILE A 145 -21.26 -2.82 -11.64
N ASP A 146 -20.21 -2.20 -12.18
CA ASP A 146 -18.85 -2.73 -12.32
C ASP A 146 -17.90 -1.56 -12.70
N MET A 147 -16.63 -1.85 -12.93
CA MET A 147 -15.65 -0.93 -13.50
C MET A 147 -15.95 -0.61 -14.98
N ALA A 148 -15.48 0.53 -15.47
CA ALA A 148 -15.67 0.96 -16.86
C ALA A 148 -15.09 0.00 -17.89
N PHE A 149 -13.95 -0.62 -17.58
CA PHE A 149 -13.29 -1.61 -18.43
C PHE A 149 -13.02 -2.91 -17.65
N PRO A 150 -14.02 -3.81 -17.48
CA PRO A 150 -13.86 -5.00 -16.64
C PRO A 150 -12.74 -5.96 -17.08
N ARG A 151 -12.54 -6.12 -18.40
CA ARG A 151 -11.45 -6.94 -18.94
C ARG A 151 -10.07 -6.32 -18.74
N LEU A 152 -9.99 -4.99 -18.80
CA LEU A 152 -8.75 -4.26 -18.54
C LEU A 152 -8.40 -4.34 -17.04
N ASN A 153 -9.42 -4.33 -16.19
CA ASN A 153 -9.28 -4.57 -14.75
C ASN A 153 -8.68 -5.95 -14.45
N MET A 154 -9.21 -6.99 -15.10
CA MET A 154 -8.69 -8.34 -15.00
C MET A 154 -7.23 -8.40 -15.50
N ALA A 155 -6.92 -7.77 -16.64
CA ALA A 155 -5.56 -7.72 -17.19
C ALA A 155 -4.58 -7.01 -16.24
N SER A 156 -5.02 -5.94 -15.57
CA SER A 156 -4.25 -5.25 -14.52
C SER A 156 -3.85 -6.24 -13.41
N PHE A 157 -4.80 -7.01 -12.86
CA PHE A 157 -4.49 -8.01 -11.83
C PHE A 157 -3.51 -9.08 -12.31
N TRP A 158 -3.69 -9.62 -13.51
CA TRP A 158 -2.80 -10.65 -14.03
C TRP A 158 -1.39 -10.14 -14.33
N SER A 159 -1.25 -8.88 -14.77
CA SER A 159 0.06 -8.23 -14.90
C SER A 159 0.75 -8.12 -13.53
N PHE A 160 0.00 -7.76 -12.48
CA PHE A 160 0.50 -7.76 -11.10
C PHE A 160 0.85 -9.17 -10.59
N PHE A 161 0.02 -10.17 -10.87
CA PHE A 161 0.32 -11.53 -10.44
C PHE A 161 1.59 -12.09 -11.12
N ILE A 162 1.80 -11.79 -12.40
CA ILE A 162 3.04 -12.14 -13.10
C ILE A 162 4.24 -11.44 -12.45
N SER A 163 4.14 -10.16 -12.10
CA SER A 163 5.23 -9.47 -11.40
C SER A 163 5.53 -10.09 -10.05
N CYS A 164 4.50 -10.46 -9.26
CA CYS A 164 4.64 -11.20 -8.01
C CYS A 164 5.44 -12.50 -8.19
N VAL A 165 5.09 -13.30 -9.21
CA VAL A 165 5.77 -14.57 -9.51
C VAL A 165 7.23 -14.33 -9.87
N ILE A 166 7.52 -13.36 -10.74
CA ILE A 166 8.90 -12.99 -11.11
C ILE A 166 9.70 -12.57 -9.87
N MET A 167 9.10 -11.74 -9.01
CA MET A 167 9.76 -11.20 -7.82
C MET A 167 10.10 -12.30 -6.80
N VAL A 168 9.20 -13.26 -6.60
CA VAL A 168 9.46 -14.45 -5.75
C VAL A 168 10.47 -15.39 -6.41
N TRP A 169 10.34 -15.63 -7.71
CA TRP A 169 11.25 -16.51 -8.45
C TRP A 169 12.70 -16.00 -8.42
N SER A 170 12.90 -14.69 -8.38
CA SER A 170 14.23 -14.07 -8.31
C SER A 170 15.08 -14.53 -7.11
N PHE A 171 14.48 -15.02 -6.02
CA PHE A 171 15.24 -15.57 -4.89
C PHE A 171 15.97 -16.88 -5.21
N PHE A 172 15.50 -17.62 -6.22
CA PHE A 172 15.92 -18.98 -6.53
C PHE A 172 16.83 -19.10 -7.76
N VAL A 173 17.21 -17.97 -8.37
CA VAL A 173 18.21 -17.94 -9.44
C VAL A 173 19.62 -17.78 -8.88
N GLU A 174 20.64 -17.99 -9.72
CA GLU A 174 22.03 -17.79 -9.34
C GLU A 174 22.28 -16.34 -8.91
N GLY A 175 22.97 -16.15 -7.78
CA GLY A 175 23.18 -14.82 -7.19
C GLY A 175 21.99 -14.28 -6.37
N SER A 176 20.87 -15.01 -6.33
CA SER A 176 19.61 -14.65 -5.66
C SER A 176 19.00 -13.32 -6.16
N ALA A 177 18.05 -12.78 -5.40
CA ALA A 177 17.28 -11.59 -5.76
C ALA A 177 18.14 -10.30 -5.71
N ALA A 178 17.55 -9.18 -6.15
CA ALA A 178 18.26 -7.90 -6.21
C ALA A 178 18.83 -7.49 -4.84
N LYS A 179 20.03 -6.90 -4.85
CA LYS A 179 20.84 -6.60 -3.65
C LYS A 179 21.42 -5.18 -3.60
N SER A 180 20.91 -4.27 -4.42
CA SER A 180 21.37 -2.86 -4.52
C SER A 180 20.43 -1.88 -3.81
N GLY A 181 19.65 -2.37 -2.84
CA GLY A 181 18.57 -1.65 -2.18
C GLY A 181 17.33 -1.49 -3.07
N TRP A 182 16.18 -1.15 -2.46
CA TRP A 182 14.92 -0.98 -3.20
C TRP A 182 14.94 0.20 -4.19
N THR A 183 15.86 1.15 -4.00
CA THR A 183 16.11 2.27 -4.93
C THR A 183 16.93 1.87 -6.15
N ASN A 184 17.59 0.71 -6.09
CA ASN A 184 18.34 0.08 -7.17
C ASN A 184 19.26 1.03 -7.95
N TYR A 185 20.06 1.83 -7.23
CA TYR A 185 20.88 2.87 -7.83
C TYR A 185 22.05 2.33 -8.66
N PRO A 186 22.20 2.77 -9.92
CA PRO A 186 23.48 2.74 -10.63
C PRO A 186 24.52 3.64 -9.92
N PRO A 187 25.82 3.33 -10.04
CA PRO A 187 26.37 2.21 -10.81
C PRO A 187 26.24 0.85 -10.12
N LEU A 188 25.97 0.80 -8.80
CA LEU A 188 25.94 -0.44 -8.02
C LEU A 188 24.97 -1.48 -8.61
N ALA A 189 23.75 -1.08 -8.94
CA ALA A 189 22.76 -1.95 -9.56
C ALA A 189 23.24 -2.58 -10.88
N GLY A 190 23.98 -1.81 -11.68
CA GLY A 190 24.52 -2.27 -12.97
C GLY A 190 25.62 -3.30 -12.84
N VAL A 191 26.31 -3.37 -11.69
CA VAL A 191 27.52 -4.19 -11.49
C VAL A 191 27.32 -5.34 -10.52
N ALA A 192 26.34 -5.26 -9.61
CA ALA A 192 26.14 -6.22 -8.52
C ALA A 192 25.88 -7.67 -8.96
N ASP A 193 25.42 -7.88 -10.19
CA ASP A 193 25.07 -9.20 -10.74
C ASP A 193 25.81 -9.53 -12.05
N GLN A 194 26.84 -8.77 -12.42
CA GLN A 194 27.54 -8.96 -13.70
C GLN A 194 28.25 -10.31 -13.84
N SER A 195 28.56 -10.96 -12.72
CA SER A 195 29.14 -12.31 -12.70
C SER A 195 28.13 -13.43 -12.98
N HIS A 196 26.84 -13.10 -13.11
CA HIS A 196 25.76 -14.07 -13.30
C HIS A 196 25.10 -13.96 -14.68
N HIS A 197 24.23 -14.91 -15.01
CA HIS A 197 23.53 -14.93 -16.30
C HIS A 197 22.75 -13.63 -16.55
N VAL A 198 22.95 -13.00 -17.71
CA VAL A 198 22.41 -11.65 -18.04
C VAL A 198 20.90 -11.50 -17.83
N LEU A 199 20.10 -12.52 -18.18
CA LEU A 199 18.64 -12.50 -18.01
C LEU A 199 18.13 -13.11 -16.71
N LEU A 200 18.87 -14.06 -16.13
CA LEU A 200 18.43 -14.89 -15.00
C LEU A 200 19.26 -14.54 -13.77
N ASN A 201 19.23 -13.26 -13.40
CA ASN A 201 19.86 -12.72 -12.21
C ASN A 201 18.91 -11.75 -11.48
N GLY A 202 19.20 -11.48 -10.20
CA GLY A 202 18.35 -10.69 -9.32
C GLY A 202 17.99 -9.31 -9.87
N GLY A 203 18.97 -8.51 -10.30
CA GLY A 203 18.73 -7.16 -10.81
C GLY A 203 17.88 -7.11 -12.08
N THR A 204 18.06 -8.06 -13.01
CA THR A 204 17.28 -8.11 -14.26
C THR A 204 15.85 -8.57 -14.00
N LEU A 205 15.65 -9.60 -13.17
CA LEU A 205 14.31 -10.07 -12.79
C LEU A 205 13.56 -9.01 -11.97
N TRP A 206 14.26 -8.25 -11.11
CA TRP A 206 13.66 -7.13 -10.41
C TRP A 206 13.13 -6.07 -11.38
N LEU A 207 13.91 -5.69 -12.39
CA LEU A 207 13.48 -4.73 -13.41
C LEU A 207 12.28 -5.24 -14.22
N LEU A 208 12.31 -6.50 -14.67
CA LEU A 208 11.19 -7.12 -15.38
C LEU A 208 9.93 -7.17 -14.51
N GLY A 209 10.05 -7.58 -13.25
CA GLY A 209 8.95 -7.58 -12.30
C GLY A 209 8.38 -6.17 -12.08
N MET A 210 9.23 -5.17 -11.95
CA MET A 210 8.80 -3.78 -11.81
C MET A 210 8.06 -3.26 -13.06
N VAL A 211 8.49 -3.60 -14.28
CA VAL A 211 7.76 -3.24 -15.50
C VAL A 211 6.34 -3.80 -15.48
N PHE A 212 6.17 -5.11 -15.26
CA PHE A 212 4.83 -5.71 -15.16
C PHE A 212 3.96 -5.12 -14.04
N ASN A 213 4.59 -4.78 -12.91
CA ASN A 213 3.88 -4.15 -11.79
C ASN A 213 3.42 -2.72 -12.14
N ILE A 214 4.28 -1.93 -12.76
CA ILE A 214 3.97 -0.56 -13.21
C ILE A 214 2.87 -0.60 -14.27
N THR A 215 2.97 -1.49 -15.27
CA THR A 215 1.94 -1.68 -16.28
C THR A 215 0.59 -2.03 -15.64
N SER A 216 0.57 -2.90 -14.60
CA SER A 216 -0.65 -3.18 -13.83
C SER A 216 -1.26 -1.91 -13.25
N SER A 217 -0.46 -1.09 -12.56
CA SER A 217 -0.92 0.15 -11.94
C SER A 217 -1.45 1.17 -12.95
N LEU A 218 -0.81 1.30 -14.11
CA LEU A 218 -1.26 2.19 -15.19
C LEU A 218 -2.62 1.77 -15.77
N LEU A 219 -2.79 0.47 -16.04
CA LEU A 219 -4.08 -0.08 -16.49
C LEU A 219 -5.16 0.18 -15.43
N GLY A 220 -4.87 -0.10 -14.16
CA GLY A 220 -5.78 0.17 -13.05
C GLY A 220 -6.16 1.65 -12.98
N ALA A 221 -5.18 2.56 -13.02
CA ALA A 221 -5.38 4.00 -12.94
C ALA A 221 -6.34 4.54 -14.00
N VAL A 222 -6.15 4.17 -15.27
CA VAL A 222 -7.05 4.56 -16.37
C VAL A 222 -8.48 4.09 -16.08
N ASN A 223 -8.63 2.85 -15.64
CA ASN A 223 -9.93 2.27 -15.33
C ASN A 223 -10.63 2.97 -14.16
N PHE A 224 -9.91 3.24 -13.07
CA PHE A 224 -10.43 3.97 -11.91
C PHE A 224 -10.91 5.38 -12.29
N ILE A 225 -10.11 6.11 -13.06
CA ILE A 225 -10.46 7.48 -13.51
C ILE A 225 -11.75 7.44 -14.35
N THR A 226 -11.81 6.56 -15.35
CA THR A 226 -13.00 6.47 -16.21
C THR A 226 -14.24 6.04 -15.43
N THR A 227 -14.11 5.04 -14.55
CA THR A 227 -15.22 4.55 -13.70
C THR A 227 -15.77 5.66 -12.82
N PHE A 228 -14.89 6.38 -12.12
CA PHE A 228 -15.26 7.45 -11.21
C PHE A 228 -15.95 8.63 -11.91
N ILE A 229 -15.56 8.96 -13.15
CA ILE A 229 -16.15 10.08 -13.91
C ILE A 229 -17.48 9.68 -14.56
N GLN A 230 -17.53 8.49 -15.18
CA GLN A 230 -18.60 8.13 -16.13
C GLN A 230 -19.71 7.27 -15.52
N LEU A 231 -19.44 6.49 -14.46
CA LEU A 231 -20.36 5.44 -13.99
C LEU A 231 -21.04 5.73 -12.65
N ARG A 232 -21.07 6.99 -12.22
CA ARG A 232 -21.74 7.39 -10.97
C ARG A 232 -23.26 7.24 -11.09
N ALA A 233 -23.91 6.80 -10.02
CA ALA A 233 -25.35 6.70 -9.93
C ALA A 233 -26.05 8.07 -10.14
N PRO A 234 -27.30 8.08 -10.65
CA PRO A 234 -28.11 9.29 -10.74
C PRO A 234 -28.16 10.06 -9.41
N GLY A 235 -27.97 11.38 -9.47
CA GLY A 235 -27.96 12.23 -8.28
C GLY A 235 -26.63 12.27 -7.52
N MET A 236 -25.63 11.44 -7.86
CA MET A 236 -24.29 11.47 -7.30
C MET A 236 -23.46 12.62 -7.90
N THR A 237 -23.68 13.83 -7.38
CA THR A 237 -22.88 15.01 -7.77
C THR A 237 -21.49 14.95 -7.14
N TRP A 238 -20.55 15.75 -7.66
CA TRP A 238 -19.19 15.85 -7.12
C TRP A 238 -19.13 16.20 -5.63
N GLY A 239 -20.11 16.96 -5.12
CA GLY A 239 -20.23 17.30 -3.71
C GLY A 239 -20.80 16.20 -2.82
N ARG A 240 -21.32 15.10 -3.39
CA ARG A 240 -21.96 13.99 -2.68
C ARG A 240 -21.13 12.71 -2.63
N LEU A 241 -19.95 12.71 -3.26
CA LEU A 241 -19.05 11.56 -3.26
C LEU A 241 -18.43 11.32 -1.88
N PRO A 242 -18.32 10.07 -1.41
CA PRO A 242 -17.51 9.75 -0.24
C PRO A 242 -16.05 10.19 -0.43
N PHE A 243 -15.40 10.57 0.67
CA PHE A 243 -14.01 11.02 0.66
C PHE A 243 -13.05 9.90 0.22
N PHE A 244 -13.34 8.64 0.55
CA PHE A 244 -12.55 7.51 0.03
C PHE A 244 -12.51 7.49 -1.51
N CYS A 245 -13.65 7.73 -2.16
CA CYS A 245 -13.73 7.77 -3.62
C CYS A 245 -12.88 8.92 -4.20
N TRP A 246 -12.86 10.09 -3.54
CA TRP A 246 -11.98 11.20 -3.91
C TRP A 246 -10.50 10.85 -3.76
N ALA A 247 -10.12 10.23 -2.64
CA ALA A 247 -8.74 9.78 -2.42
C ALA A 247 -8.30 8.79 -3.50
N GLN A 248 -9.15 7.82 -3.84
CA GLN A 248 -8.88 6.84 -4.88
C GLN A 248 -8.73 7.48 -6.27
N PHE A 249 -9.58 8.46 -6.59
CA PHE A 249 -9.52 9.22 -7.84
C PHE A 249 -8.21 10.01 -7.98
N ILE A 250 -7.80 10.71 -6.93
CA ILE A 250 -6.53 11.45 -6.92
C ILE A 250 -5.33 10.51 -7.00
N THR A 251 -5.35 9.40 -6.25
CA THR A 251 -4.31 8.38 -6.33
C THR A 251 -4.17 7.80 -7.74
N ALA A 252 -5.28 7.58 -8.46
CA ALA A 252 -5.24 7.11 -9.84
C ALA A 252 -4.52 8.11 -10.77
N TYR A 253 -4.74 9.42 -10.60
CA TYR A 253 -3.99 10.43 -11.37
C TYR A 253 -2.50 10.47 -11.01
N LEU A 254 -2.17 10.33 -9.73
CA LEU A 254 -0.77 10.26 -9.28
C LEU A 254 -0.05 9.08 -9.95
N LEU A 255 -0.66 7.90 -9.93
CA LEU A 255 -0.14 6.72 -10.61
C LEU A 255 0.03 6.96 -12.12
N LEU A 256 -1.02 7.46 -12.80
CA LEU A 256 -1.01 7.67 -14.24
C LEU A 256 0.10 8.62 -14.71
N LEU A 257 0.39 9.66 -13.92
CA LEU A 257 1.37 10.69 -14.29
C LEU A 257 2.78 10.40 -13.77
N ALA A 258 2.93 9.71 -12.63
CA ALA A 258 4.21 9.47 -11.99
C ALA A 258 4.90 8.17 -12.45
N PHE A 259 4.14 7.15 -12.87
CA PHE A 259 4.67 5.82 -13.23
C PHE A 259 5.40 5.72 -14.56
N PRO A 260 4.98 6.41 -15.64
CA PRO A 260 5.65 6.29 -16.94
C PRO A 260 7.16 6.65 -16.91
N PRO A 261 7.62 7.68 -16.17
CA PRO A 261 9.06 7.96 -16.01
C PRO A 261 9.86 6.81 -15.39
N LEU A 262 9.34 6.13 -14.35
CA LEU A 262 10.04 4.99 -13.75
C LEU A 262 10.02 3.77 -14.67
N GLU A 263 8.91 3.51 -15.37
CA GLU A 263 8.84 2.43 -16.35
C GLU A 263 9.87 2.63 -17.45
N SER A 264 9.98 3.86 -17.95
CA SER A 264 11.00 4.26 -18.92
C SER A 264 12.40 4.06 -18.36
N ALA A 265 12.67 4.46 -17.12
CA ALA A 265 13.97 4.24 -16.47
C ALA A 265 14.29 2.75 -16.32
N ALA A 266 13.31 1.92 -15.93
CA ALA A 266 13.47 0.48 -15.79
C ALA A 266 13.79 -0.18 -17.13
N ILE A 267 13.11 0.23 -18.22
CA ILE A 267 13.39 -0.23 -19.58
C ILE A 267 14.80 0.22 -20.02
N MET A 268 15.18 1.48 -19.78
CA MET A 268 16.53 1.97 -20.07
C MET A 268 17.61 1.16 -19.32
N ASN A 269 17.36 0.80 -18.06
CA ASN A 269 18.29 0.01 -17.27
C ASN A 269 18.34 -1.45 -17.74
N LEU A 270 17.20 -2.02 -18.19
CA LEU A 270 17.19 -3.30 -18.89
C LEU A 270 18.04 -3.25 -20.16
N PHE A 271 18.00 -2.15 -20.91
CA PHE A 271 18.86 -1.97 -22.08
C PHE A 271 20.34 -1.90 -21.70
N ASP A 272 20.69 -1.21 -20.60
CA ASP A 272 22.06 -1.16 -20.11
C ASP A 272 22.58 -2.56 -19.75
N ARG A 273 21.70 -3.42 -19.21
CA ARG A 273 22.06 -4.78 -18.80
C ARG A 273 22.08 -5.80 -19.94
N VAL A 274 21.11 -5.75 -20.84
CA VAL A 274 20.84 -6.82 -21.82
C VAL A 274 21.38 -6.48 -23.20
N PHE A 275 21.27 -5.22 -23.61
CA PHE A 275 21.62 -4.77 -24.97
C PHE A 275 22.92 -3.96 -25.01
N GLY A 276 23.57 -3.74 -23.87
CA GLY A 276 24.85 -3.04 -23.77
C GLY A 276 24.77 -1.54 -24.02
N SER A 277 23.62 -0.90 -23.78
CA SER A 277 23.57 0.55 -23.69
C SER A 277 24.24 1.05 -22.41
N SER A 278 24.33 2.37 -22.25
CA SER A 278 24.98 3.00 -21.10
C SER A 278 24.28 4.28 -20.65
N PHE A 279 22.96 4.25 -20.47
CA PHE A 279 22.18 5.39 -19.99
C PHE A 279 22.58 5.85 -18.59
N PHE A 280 22.84 4.90 -17.68
CA PHE A 280 23.12 5.21 -16.27
C PHE A 280 24.56 4.89 -15.84
N MET A 281 25.36 4.28 -16.73
CA MET A 281 26.74 3.89 -16.43
C MET A 281 27.72 5.02 -16.80
N PRO A 282 28.47 5.58 -15.83
CA PRO A 282 29.39 6.67 -16.08
C PRO A 282 30.67 6.18 -16.77
N THR A 283 31.32 7.06 -17.52
CA THR A 283 32.62 6.78 -18.16
C THR A 283 33.71 6.52 -17.10
N GLY A 284 34.56 5.52 -17.35
CA GLY A 284 35.75 5.26 -16.53
C GLY A 284 35.47 4.57 -15.19
N LEU A 285 34.31 3.91 -15.06
CA LEU A 285 33.99 3.12 -13.87
C LEU A 285 34.91 1.90 -13.77
N VAL A 286 35.73 1.87 -12.72
CA VAL A 286 36.58 0.73 -12.36
C VAL A 286 35.88 -0.05 -11.25
N VAL A 287 35.67 -1.36 -11.47
CA VAL A 287 35.02 -2.25 -10.50
C VAL A 287 35.97 -3.39 -10.21
N ASN A 288 36.35 -3.57 -8.94
CA ASN A 288 37.25 -4.64 -8.49
C ASN A 288 36.72 -6.06 -8.80
N ALA A 289 35.44 -6.20 -9.15
CA ALA A 289 34.77 -7.47 -9.43
C ALA A 289 34.94 -7.97 -10.88
N VAL A 290 35.60 -7.22 -11.78
CA VAL A 290 35.80 -7.60 -13.18
C VAL A 290 37.23 -8.12 -13.39
N GLY A 291 37.46 -9.34 -12.90
CA GLY A 291 38.69 -10.13 -13.12
C GLY A 291 39.89 -9.79 -12.21
N PRO A 292 40.94 -10.66 -12.21
CA PRO A 292 42.16 -10.49 -11.39
C PRO A 292 42.93 -9.18 -11.64
N ASP A 293 42.60 -8.46 -12.73
CA ASP A 293 43.35 -7.31 -13.22
C ASP A 293 42.57 -5.97 -13.13
N GLY A 294 41.40 -5.94 -12.47
CA GLY A 294 40.66 -4.68 -12.24
C GLY A 294 40.27 -3.95 -13.53
N GLN A 295 39.80 -4.68 -14.55
CA GLN A 295 39.51 -4.08 -15.85
C GLN A 295 38.34 -3.10 -15.78
N GLN A 296 38.44 -1.99 -16.54
CA GLN A 296 37.31 -1.08 -16.78
C GLN A 296 36.16 -1.87 -17.40
N LEU A 297 34.93 -1.53 -17.03
CA LEU A 297 33.76 -2.12 -17.69
C LEU A 297 33.80 -1.82 -19.20
N LEU A 298 33.82 -2.88 -20.01
CA LEU A 298 33.84 -2.81 -21.48
C LEU A 298 32.68 -2.00 -22.07
N TYR A 299 31.56 -1.87 -21.34
CA TYR A 299 30.33 -1.19 -21.75
C TYR A 299 30.00 0.00 -20.83
N SER A 300 30.94 0.94 -20.66
CA SER A 300 30.73 2.18 -19.91
C SER A 300 31.07 3.41 -20.75
N GLY A 301 30.12 4.34 -20.91
CA GLY A 301 30.38 5.58 -21.63
C GLY A 301 29.22 6.57 -21.64
N GLY A 302 29.44 7.78 -21.11
CA GLY A 302 28.56 8.95 -21.26
C GLY A 302 27.28 8.99 -20.42
N GLY A 303 26.91 7.89 -19.76
CA GLY A 303 25.71 7.79 -18.91
C GLY A 303 25.80 8.55 -17.59
N SER A 304 24.66 8.80 -16.97
CA SER A 304 24.56 9.53 -15.70
C SER A 304 23.84 8.72 -14.62
N PRO A 305 24.53 8.28 -13.55
CA PRO A 305 23.89 7.67 -12.39
C PRO A 305 22.84 8.58 -11.73
N VAL A 306 23.05 9.89 -11.76
CA VAL A 306 22.13 10.88 -11.17
C VAL A 306 20.83 10.98 -11.99
N LEU A 307 20.86 10.66 -13.29
CA LEU A 307 19.63 10.58 -14.10
C LEU A 307 18.67 9.52 -13.56
N TRP A 308 19.18 8.35 -13.16
CA TRP A 308 18.34 7.31 -12.51
C TRP A 308 17.69 7.87 -11.25
N GLN A 309 18.45 8.58 -10.40
CA GLN A 309 17.89 9.15 -9.18
C GLN A 309 16.76 10.15 -9.46
N HIS A 310 16.92 11.01 -10.48
CA HIS A 310 15.84 11.92 -10.88
C HIS A 310 14.60 11.16 -11.35
N LEU A 311 14.74 10.17 -12.23
CA LEU A 311 13.60 9.41 -12.77
C LEU A 311 12.93 8.55 -11.68
N PHE A 312 13.72 7.93 -10.81
CA PHE A 312 13.22 7.14 -9.69
C PHE A 312 12.46 8.00 -8.69
N TRP A 313 13.03 9.11 -8.24
CA TRP A 313 12.38 9.97 -7.24
C TRP A 313 11.23 10.78 -7.79
N PHE A 314 11.28 11.17 -9.06
CA PHE A 314 10.14 11.81 -9.72
C PHE A 314 8.88 10.96 -9.61
N LEU A 315 9.01 9.62 -9.62
CA LEU A 315 7.95 8.71 -9.20
C LEU A 315 7.84 8.60 -7.68
N ALA A 316 8.92 8.19 -7.03
CA ALA A 316 8.85 7.64 -5.68
C ALA A 316 8.37 8.66 -4.64
N HIS A 317 8.48 9.97 -4.90
CA HIS A 317 7.86 10.96 -4.05
C HIS A 317 6.33 11.08 -4.25
N PRO A 318 5.78 11.27 -5.46
CA PRO A 318 4.34 11.08 -5.68
C PRO A 318 3.79 9.75 -5.15
N GLU A 319 4.56 8.67 -5.28
CA GLU A 319 4.19 7.34 -4.79
C GLU A 319 3.95 7.30 -3.27
N VAL A 320 4.66 8.10 -2.46
CA VAL A 320 4.36 8.12 -1.02
C VAL A 320 2.94 8.64 -0.73
N TYR A 321 2.36 9.44 -1.62
CA TYR A 321 0.97 9.85 -1.51
C TYR A 321 0.01 8.81 -2.06
N VAL A 322 0.41 8.06 -3.08
CA VAL A 322 -0.32 6.88 -3.54
C VAL A 322 -0.49 5.88 -2.41
N LEU A 323 0.53 5.69 -1.57
CA LEU A 323 0.46 4.86 -0.37
C LEU A 323 -0.56 5.37 0.64
N ILE A 324 -0.51 6.67 0.99
CA ILE A 324 -1.23 7.19 2.15
C ILE A 324 -2.68 7.63 1.86
N LEU A 325 -2.95 8.19 0.68
CA LEU A 325 -4.24 8.82 0.38
C LEU A 325 -5.41 7.83 0.49
N PRO A 326 -5.35 6.61 -0.08
CA PRO A 326 -6.43 5.63 0.10
C PRO A 326 -6.60 5.27 1.58
N GLY A 327 -5.51 5.19 2.35
CA GLY A 327 -5.56 4.96 3.79
C GLY A 327 -6.30 6.07 4.55
N ILE A 328 -6.01 7.34 4.26
CA ILE A 328 -6.78 8.49 4.81
C ILE A 328 -8.25 8.40 4.40
N GLY A 329 -8.52 8.01 3.15
CA GLY A 329 -9.86 7.72 2.66
C GLY A 329 -10.60 6.71 3.54
N MET A 330 -10.00 5.55 3.81
CA MET A 330 -10.59 4.51 4.67
C MET A 330 -10.82 5.01 6.09
N VAL A 331 -9.85 5.73 6.65
CA VAL A 331 -9.96 6.32 7.99
C VAL A 331 -11.10 7.32 8.06
N ALA A 332 -11.31 8.14 7.02
CA ALA A 332 -12.42 9.09 6.97
C ALA A 332 -13.79 8.40 7.01
N GLU A 333 -13.99 7.35 6.19
CA GLU A 333 -15.24 6.56 6.22
C GLU A 333 -15.52 5.98 7.61
N ILE A 334 -14.49 5.36 8.21
CA ILE A 334 -14.60 4.69 9.51
C ILE A 334 -14.83 5.70 10.64
N ILE A 335 -14.15 6.85 10.62
CA ILE A 335 -14.33 7.92 11.61
C ILE A 335 -15.77 8.45 11.52
N ALA A 336 -16.27 8.78 10.34
CA ALA A 336 -17.64 9.29 10.18
C ALA A 336 -18.68 8.29 10.71
N CYS A 337 -18.54 7.03 10.28
CA CYS A 337 -19.45 5.94 10.66
C CYS A 337 -19.50 5.70 12.16
N ASN A 338 -18.35 5.76 12.84
CA ASN A 338 -18.23 5.41 14.26
C ASN A 338 -18.27 6.61 15.20
N SER A 339 -18.14 7.85 14.71
CA SER A 339 -18.41 9.07 15.48
C SER A 339 -19.86 9.53 15.41
N ARG A 340 -20.65 8.94 14.49
CA ARG A 340 -22.05 9.29 14.21
C ARG A 340 -22.20 10.77 13.89
N LYS A 341 -21.22 11.31 13.16
CA LYS A 341 -21.14 12.73 12.79
C LYS A 341 -20.56 12.89 11.38
N PRO A 342 -21.01 13.90 10.61
CA PRO A 342 -20.38 14.25 9.34
C PRO A 342 -18.90 14.59 9.52
N ILE A 343 -18.10 14.29 8.49
CA ILE A 343 -16.70 14.73 8.45
C ILE A 343 -16.62 16.26 8.45
N TRP A 344 -15.87 16.78 9.41
CA TRP A 344 -15.60 18.21 9.49
C TRP A 344 -14.72 18.63 8.31
N GLY A 345 -15.08 19.73 7.65
CA GLY A 345 -14.23 20.30 6.60
C GLY A 345 -14.11 19.45 5.33
N TYR A 346 -15.10 18.61 4.99
CA TYR A 346 -15.09 17.76 3.78
C TYR A 346 -14.56 18.48 2.52
N LYS A 347 -15.07 19.68 2.19
CA LYS A 347 -14.60 20.46 1.03
C LYS A 347 -13.13 20.86 1.14
N ALA A 348 -12.68 21.23 2.34
CA ALA A 348 -11.28 21.58 2.60
C ALA A 348 -10.37 20.35 2.47
N MET A 349 -10.82 19.18 2.93
CA MET A 349 -10.09 17.92 2.74
C MET A 349 -9.95 17.57 1.25
N VAL A 350 -11.04 17.68 0.46
CA VAL A 350 -10.98 17.46 -0.99
C VAL A 350 -10.01 18.45 -1.64
N GLY A 351 -10.08 19.74 -1.31
CA GLY A 351 -9.11 20.73 -1.80
C GLY A 351 -7.67 20.41 -1.40
N ALA A 352 -7.45 19.93 -0.18
CA ALA A 352 -6.12 19.59 0.33
C ALA A 352 -5.48 18.44 -0.45
N ILE A 353 -6.22 17.39 -0.82
CA ILE A 353 -5.66 16.28 -1.61
C ILE A 353 -5.33 16.70 -3.05
N PHE A 354 -6.07 17.65 -3.65
CA PHE A 354 -5.71 18.23 -4.94
C PHE A 354 -4.40 19.03 -4.87
N VAL A 355 -4.24 19.88 -3.85
CA VAL A 355 -3.02 20.66 -3.63
C VAL A 355 -1.84 19.72 -3.38
N LEU A 356 -2.02 18.71 -2.54
CA LEU A 356 -1.01 17.70 -2.24
C LEU A 356 -0.61 16.92 -3.51
N ALA A 357 -1.57 16.54 -4.35
CA ALA A 357 -1.27 15.88 -5.61
C ALA A 357 -0.44 16.76 -6.56
N PHE A 358 -0.79 18.03 -6.71
CA PHE A 358 0.00 18.98 -7.50
C PHE A 358 1.42 19.15 -6.94
N LEU A 359 1.54 19.42 -5.64
CA LEU A 359 2.83 19.64 -4.98
C LEU A 359 3.74 18.41 -5.09
N SER A 360 3.19 17.20 -5.09
CA SER A 360 3.95 15.95 -5.15
C SER A 360 4.87 15.85 -6.38
N PHE A 361 4.54 16.52 -7.49
CA PHE A 361 5.34 16.54 -8.71
C PHE A 361 6.46 17.58 -8.73
N ILE A 362 6.60 18.43 -7.70
CA ILE A 362 7.59 19.53 -7.67
C ILE A 362 8.48 19.51 -6.43
N VAL A 363 8.61 18.34 -5.79
CA VAL A 363 9.27 18.18 -4.48
C VAL A 363 10.27 17.02 -4.44
N TRP A 364 10.30 16.16 -5.47
CA TRP A 364 11.00 14.88 -5.42
C TRP A 364 12.49 14.95 -5.09
N ALA A 365 13.16 16.04 -5.45
CA ALA A 365 14.60 16.16 -5.32
C ALA A 365 15.07 16.42 -3.88
N HIS A 366 14.16 16.52 -2.89
CA HIS A 366 14.60 16.49 -1.48
C HIS A 366 15.24 15.17 -1.09
N HIS A 367 14.97 14.07 -1.80
CA HIS A 367 15.69 12.81 -1.61
C HIS A 367 17.11 12.82 -2.19
N MET A 368 17.49 13.92 -2.83
CA MET A 368 18.70 14.08 -3.61
C MET A 368 19.59 15.23 -3.10
N TYR A 369 19.37 15.75 -1.88
CA TYR A 369 20.17 16.86 -1.36
C TYR A 369 21.68 16.54 -1.31
N MET A 370 22.03 15.27 -1.13
CA MET A 370 23.42 14.79 -1.10
C MET A 370 24.04 14.57 -2.49
N THR A 371 23.37 14.90 -3.59
CA THR A 371 23.92 14.73 -4.96
C THR A 371 24.77 15.91 -5.44
N GLY A 372 25.08 16.88 -4.56
CA GLY A 372 25.85 18.07 -4.92
C GLY A 372 25.02 19.16 -5.62
N MET A 373 23.70 19.17 -5.41
CA MET A 373 22.79 20.15 -5.99
C MET A 373 23.13 21.58 -5.56
N GLY A 374 23.11 22.53 -6.50
CA GLY A 374 23.39 23.94 -6.20
C GLY A 374 22.38 24.57 -5.23
N PRO A 375 22.78 25.58 -4.42
CA PRO A 375 21.94 26.14 -3.35
C PRO A 375 20.57 26.66 -3.81
N LYS A 376 20.49 27.25 -5.01
CA LYS A 376 19.24 27.78 -5.57
C LYS A 376 18.20 26.68 -5.79
N VAL A 377 18.62 25.56 -6.35
CA VAL A 377 17.72 24.42 -6.65
C VAL A 377 17.33 23.74 -5.34
N SER A 378 18.28 23.56 -4.41
CA SER A 378 17.97 22.99 -3.10
C SER A 378 16.98 23.85 -2.30
N ALA A 379 17.11 25.19 -2.34
CA ALA A 379 16.18 26.09 -1.65
C ALA A 379 14.76 26.03 -2.24
N PHE A 380 14.63 25.85 -3.55
CA PHE A 380 13.34 25.62 -4.21
C PHE A 380 12.67 24.36 -3.67
N PHE A 381 13.37 23.21 -3.73
CA PHE A 381 12.83 21.94 -3.26
C PHE A 381 12.55 21.92 -1.75
N GLN A 382 13.38 22.57 -0.94
CA GLN A 382 13.13 22.73 0.49
C GLN A 382 11.83 23.50 0.73
N THR A 383 11.63 24.62 0.05
CA THR A 383 10.43 25.45 0.19
C THR A 383 9.18 24.67 -0.22
N THR A 384 9.20 24.04 -1.40
CA THR A 384 8.05 23.28 -1.89
C THR A 384 7.75 22.07 -1.02
N THR A 385 8.77 21.40 -0.47
CA THR A 385 8.59 20.25 0.43
C THR A 385 7.93 20.65 1.73
N ILE A 386 8.34 21.79 2.32
CA ILE A 386 7.70 22.29 3.54
C ILE A 386 6.21 22.61 3.30
N LEU A 387 5.85 23.13 2.12
CA LEU A 387 4.46 23.47 1.78
C LEU A 387 3.52 22.26 1.78
N ILE A 388 4.02 21.04 1.56
CA ILE A 388 3.22 19.80 1.67
C ILE A 388 2.65 19.59 3.07
N SER A 389 3.33 20.12 4.09
CA SER A 389 2.87 20.01 5.48
C SER A 389 1.51 20.69 5.67
N VAL A 390 1.20 21.74 4.89
CA VAL A 390 -0.06 22.50 5.00
C VAL A 390 -1.30 21.65 4.68
N PRO A 391 -1.44 21.04 3.48
CA PRO A 391 -2.58 20.16 3.20
C PRO A 391 -2.62 18.95 4.14
N SER A 392 -1.46 18.42 4.55
CA SER A 392 -1.38 17.29 5.50
C SER A 392 -1.96 17.65 6.88
N VAL A 393 -1.65 18.84 7.39
CA VAL A 393 -2.22 19.37 8.64
C VAL A 393 -3.73 19.61 8.50
N ILE A 394 -4.20 20.12 7.36
CA ILE A 394 -5.64 20.29 7.10
C ILE A 394 -6.36 18.94 7.21
N LEU A 395 -5.83 17.90 6.56
CA LEU A 395 -6.40 16.55 6.58
C LEU A 395 -6.46 15.98 8.00
N LEU A 396 -5.34 16.00 8.73
CA LEU A 396 -5.28 15.49 10.10
C LEU A 396 -6.19 16.28 11.06
N THR A 397 -6.20 17.61 10.95
CA THR A 397 -7.03 18.47 11.80
C THR A 397 -8.51 18.22 11.54
N ALA A 398 -8.91 18.11 10.27
CA ALA A 398 -10.29 17.80 9.90
C ALA A 398 -10.76 16.46 10.48
N LEU A 399 -9.94 15.41 10.39
CA LEU A 399 -10.24 14.12 10.98
C LEU A 399 -10.31 14.15 12.51
N LEU A 400 -9.40 14.88 13.18
CA LEU A 400 -9.43 15.07 14.64
C LEU A 400 -10.70 15.82 15.09
N LEU A 401 -11.06 16.92 14.41
CA LEU A 401 -12.26 17.69 14.72
C LEU A 401 -13.56 16.92 14.42
N SER A 402 -13.51 15.94 13.52
CA SER A 402 -14.64 15.03 13.25
C SER A 402 -14.96 14.13 14.44
N LEU A 403 -13.99 13.88 15.34
CA LEU A 403 -14.22 13.14 16.60
C LEU A 403 -14.83 14.02 17.69
N TRP A 404 -14.56 15.33 17.66
CA TRP A 404 -15.00 16.24 18.72
C TRP A 404 -16.53 16.36 18.76
N GLY A 405 -17.10 16.11 19.94
CA GLY A 405 -18.55 16.13 20.16
C GLY A 405 -19.32 15.01 19.47
N GLY A 406 -18.64 13.98 18.96
CA GLY A 406 -19.26 12.76 18.42
C GLY A 406 -19.55 11.72 19.50
N SER A 407 -20.36 10.72 19.14
CA SER A 407 -20.64 9.54 19.98
C SER A 407 -19.83 8.35 19.49
N LEU A 408 -18.67 8.11 20.11
CA LEU A 408 -17.66 7.18 19.58
C LEU A 408 -17.99 5.71 19.88
N ARG A 409 -18.12 4.90 18.82
CA ARG A 409 -18.18 3.44 18.88
C ARG A 409 -16.78 2.83 18.77
N PHE A 410 -16.18 2.41 19.88
CA PHE A 410 -14.82 1.81 19.92
C PHE A 410 -14.80 0.30 19.57
N ASN A 411 -15.26 -0.02 18.36
CA ASN A 411 -15.02 -1.33 17.73
C ASN A 411 -13.60 -1.39 17.14
N THR A 412 -13.18 -2.58 16.70
CA THR A 412 -11.82 -2.79 16.16
C THR A 412 -11.45 -1.84 15.00
N PRO A 413 -12.30 -1.61 13.97
CA PRO A 413 -12.02 -0.61 12.94
C PRO A 413 -11.70 0.77 13.51
N MET A 414 -12.52 1.24 14.47
CA MET A 414 -12.37 2.57 15.05
C MET A 414 -11.08 2.69 15.87
N LEU A 415 -10.64 1.63 16.54
CA LEU A 415 -9.37 1.62 17.28
C LEU A 415 -8.17 1.86 16.34
N PHE A 416 -8.11 1.15 15.21
CA PHE A 416 -7.07 1.38 14.21
C PHE A 416 -7.17 2.77 13.57
N ALA A 417 -8.38 3.23 13.22
CA ALA A 417 -8.61 4.54 12.62
C ALA A 417 -8.24 5.72 13.55
N THR A 418 -8.47 5.57 14.86
CA THR A 418 -8.08 6.59 15.84
C THR A 418 -6.59 6.55 16.17
N ALA A 419 -5.96 5.38 16.20
CA ALA A 419 -4.51 5.26 16.35
C ALA A 419 -3.73 5.80 15.14
N PHE A 420 -4.31 5.72 13.94
CA PHE A 420 -3.75 6.33 12.74
C PHE A 420 -3.40 7.81 12.95
N LEU A 421 -4.29 8.60 13.58
CA LEU A 421 -4.15 10.06 13.67
C LEU A 421 -2.86 10.51 14.38
N PRO A 422 -2.58 10.12 15.64
CA PRO A 422 -1.33 10.52 16.30
C PRO A 422 -0.10 9.85 15.67
N MET A 423 -0.20 8.60 15.20
CA MET A 423 0.95 7.88 14.65
C MET A 423 1.41 8.45 13.31
N PHE A 424 0.45 8.74 12.41
CA PHE A 424 0.72 9.46 11.18
C PHE A 424 1.18 10.89 11.46
N GLY A 425 0.62 11.54 12.49
CA GLY A 425 1.08 12.85 12.96
C GLY A 425 2.56 12.87 13.38
N ILE A 426 3.03 11.85 14.11
CA ILE A 426 4.46 11.69 14.45
C ILE A 426 5.30 11.49 13.18
N GLY A 427 4.84 10.65 12.25
CA GLY A 427 5.49 10.47 10.96
C GLY A 427 5.61 11.80 10.20
N GLY A 428 4.53 12.55 10.05
CA GLY A 428 4.53 13.85 9.39
C GLY A 428 5.43 14.89 10.07
N LEU A 429 5.37 14.99 11.40
CA LEU A 429 6.18 15.95 12.17
C LEU A 429 7.68 15.68 12.04
N THR A 430 8.07 14.41 12.02
CA THR A 430 9.49 14.02 11.87
C THR A 430 10.01 14.12 10.44
N GLY A 431 9.13 14.30 9.44
CA GLY A 431 9.53 14.58 8.06
C GLY A 431 9.95 16.03 7.84
N VAL A 432 9.40 16.96 8.62
CA VAL A 432 9.69 18.39 8.49
C VAL A 432 11.20 18.69 8.64
N PRO A 433 11.92 18.17 9.65
CA PRO A 433 13.38 18.33 9.72
C PRO A 433 14.12 17.87 8.47
N LEU A 434 13.73 16.74 7.86
CA LEU A 434 14.36 16.19 6.66
C LEU A 434 14.10 17.03 5.40
N ALA A 435 13.09 17.91 5.42
CA ALA A 435 12.86 18.86 4.33
C ALA A 435 13.95 19.95 4.26
N PHE A 436 14.62 20.24 5.39
CA PHE A 436 15.69 21.24 5.47
C PHE A 436 17.04 20.63 5.12
N ASN A 437 17.69 21.15 4.08
CA ASN A 437 18.97 20.62 3.60
C ASN A 437 20.04 20.53 4.71
N ALA A 438 20.15 21.57 5.55
CA ALA A 438 21.16 21.61 6.61
C ALA A 438 20.98 20.52 7.67
N VAL A 439 19.73 20.13 7.95
CA VAL A 439 19.43 19.05 8.90
C VAL A 439 19.55 17.70 8.21
N ASP A 440 19.07 17.59 6.97
CA ASP A 440 19.19 16.36 6.18
C ASP A 440 20.66 15.98 5.99
N LEU A 441 21.58 16.92 5.79
CA LEU A 441 23.02 16.63 5.70
C LEU A 441 23.55 15.74 6.86
N TYR A 442 23.02 15.93 8.08
CA TYR A 442 23.38 15.13 9.24
C TYR A 442 22.52 13.85 9.38
N MET A 443 21.23 13.93 9.07
CA MET A 443 20.28 12.82 9.27
C MET A 443 20.19 11.88 8.06
N HIS A 444 20.75 12.25 6.91
CA HIS A 444 20.63 11.52 5.65
C HIS A 444 21.14 10.10 5.81
N ASP A 445 20.37 9.14 5.34
CA ASP A 445 20.70 7.72 5.41
C ASP A 445 20.99 7.19 6.83
N THR A 446 20.52 7.87 7.88
CA THR A 446 20.53 7.35 9.25
C THR A 446 19.26 6.57 9.58
N TYR A 447 19.24 5.96 10.76
CA TYR A 447 18.04 5.34 11.31
C TYR A 447 16.90 6.35 11.54
N TYR A 448 17.17 7.66 11.53
CA TYR A 448 16.13 8.69 11.61
C TYR A 448 15.20 8.64 10.40
N VAL A 449 15.77 8.49 9.19
CA VAL A 449 15.01 8.35 7.94
C VAL A 449 14.20 7.05 7.95
N ILE A 450 14.77 5.96 8.49
CA ILE A 450 14.03 4.70 8.67
C ILE A 450 12.84 4.94 9.59
N ALA A 451 13.05 5.52 10.78
CA ALA A 451 12.00 5.75 11.76
C ALA A 451 10.88 6.65 11.19
N HIS A 452 11.26 7.79 10.60
CA HIS A 452 10.33 8.73 9.98
C HIS A 452 9.43 8.03 8.96
N PHE A 453 10.02 7.37 7.97
CA PHE A 453 9.26 6.72 6.90
C PHE A 453 8.40 5.57 7.43
N HIS A 454 8.91 4.78 8.39
CA HIS A 454 8.13 3.70 8.98
C HIS A 454 6.97 4.21 9.82
N TYR A 455 7.05 5.37 10.49
CA TYR A 455 5.87 5.97 11.14
C TYR A 455 4.82 6.45 10.13
N VAL A 456 5.25 7.02 9.00
CA VAL A 456 4.34 7.43 7.92
C VAL A 456 3.63 6.23 7.29
N VAL A 457 4.36 5.13 7.07
CA VAL A 457 3.85 4.00 6.29
C VAL A 457 3.28 2.87 7.16
N ALA A 458 3.96 2.44 8.21
CA ALA A 458 3.53 1.28 8.99
C ALA A 458 2.31 1.61 9.87
N PRO A 459 2.37 2.42 10.93
CA PRO A 459 1.17 2.81 11.66
C PRO A 459 0.33 3.88 10.96
N GLY A 460 0.83 4.52 9.89
CA GLY A 460 -0.02 5.31 9.00
C GLY A 460 -0.82 4.42 8.04
N THR A 461 -0.20 3.92 6.99
CA THR A 461 -0.95 3.19 5.95
C THR A 461 -1.41 1.80 6.38
N ILE A 462 -0.57 0.99 7.05
CA ILE A 462 -0.96 -0.40 7.40
C ILE A 462 -2.07 -0.41 8.45
N PHE A 463 -2.08 0.51 9.42
CA PHE A 463 -3.20 0.60 10.37
C PHE A 463 -4.50 1.03 9.68
N ALA A 464 -4.44 1.94 8.70
CA ALA A 464 -5.60 2.27 7.89
C ALA A 464 -6.10 1.07 7.08
N ILE A 465 -5.19 0.27 6.50
CA ILE A 465 -5.52 -0.98 5.82
C ILE A 465 -6.20 -1.96 6.79
N PHE A 466 -5.66 -2.16 7.99
CA PHE A 466 -6.30 -3.02 8.98
C PHE A 466 -7.68 -2.49 9.39
N ALA A 467 -7.82 -1.19 9.61
CA ALA A 467 -9.11 -0.56 9.88
C ALA A 467 -10.11 -0.88 8.75
N GLY A 468 -9.68 -0.73 7.49
CA GLY A 468 -10.47 -1.08 6.31
C GLY A 468 -10.83 -2.57 6.24
N VAL A 469 -9.87 -3.46 6.51
CA VAL A 469 -10.14 -4.91 6.55
C VAL A 469 -11.21 -5.20 7.60
N TYR A 470 -11.06 -4.74 8.84
CA TYR A 470 -12.07 -4.97 9.87
C TYR A 470 -13.43 -4.34 9.53
N HIS A 471 -13.46 -3.19 8.83
CA HIS A 471 -14.69 -2.50 8.47
C HIS A 471 -15.46 -3.19 7.32
N TRP A 472 -14.79 -3.55 6.23
CA TRP A 472 -15.43 -4.11 5.02
C TRP A 472 -15.39 -5.65 4.95
N TYR A 473 -14.69 -6.34 5.84
CA TYR A 473 -14.72 -7.81 5.92
C TYR A 473 -16.14 -8.40 6.03
N PRO A 474 -17.06 -7.83 6.84
CA PRO A 474 -18.45 -8.26 6.87
C PRO A 474 -19.13 -8.19 5.50
N LYS A 475 -18.86 -7.12 4.73
CA LYS A 475 -19.42 -6.94 3.38
C LYS A 475 -18.87 -7.96 2.39
N ALA A 476 -17.58 -8.29 2.47
CA ALA A 476 -16.93 -9.26 1.58
C ALA A 476 -17.29 -10.72 1.89
N SER A 477 -17.43 -11.08 3.17
CA SER A 477 -17.54 -12.48 3.61
C SER A 477 -18.93 -12.88 4.13
N GLY A 478 -19.79 -11.93 4.46
CA GLY A 478 -21.04 -12.19 5.20
C GLY A 478 -20.82 -12.60 6.67
N ARG A 479 -19.61 -12.42 7.21
CA ARG A 479 -19.26 -12.77 8.59
C ARG A 479 -18.47 -11.66 9.28
N MET A 480 -18.60 -11.60 10.60
CA MET A 480 -17.86 -10.69 11.47
C MET A 480 -16.54 -11.32 11.90
N LEU A 481 -15.47 -10.53 11.91
CA LEU A 481 -14.22 -10.87 12.61
C LEU A 481 -14.44 -10.85 14.13
N SER A 482 -13.64 -11.62 14.87
CA SER A 482 -13.67 -11.59 16.34
C SER A 482 -13.15 -10.26 16.87
N GLU A 483 -13.98 -9.53 17.63
CA GLU A 483 -13.61 -8.28 18.29
C GLU A 483 -12.54 -8.48 19.37
N THR A 484 -12.56 -9.59 20.11
CA THR A 484 -11.55 -9.87 21.15
C THR A 484 -10.16 -10.05 20.52
N LEU A 485 -10.08 -10.87 19.46
CA LEU A 485 -8.82 -11.07 18.74
C LEU A 485 -8.41 -9.80 17.99
N GLY A 486 -9.37 -9.04 17.47
CA GLY A 486 -9.16 -7.74 16.84
C GLY A 486 -8.52 -6.72 17.79
N LYS A 487 -9.01 -6.63 19.03
CA LYS A 487 -8.44 -5.76 20.07
C LYS A 487 -7.07 -6.23 20.54
N LEU A 488 -6.83 -7.53 20.64
CA LEU A 488 -5.52 -8.08 20.96
C LEU A 488 -4.50 -7.76 19.84
N HIS A 489 -4.91 -7.93 18.59
CA HIS A 489 -4.14 -7.53 17.42
C HIS A 489 -3.81 -6.03 17.43
N PHE A 490 -4.82 -5.19 17.71
CA PHE A 490 -4.64 -3.74 17.79
C PHE A 490 -3.63 -3.33 18.86
N TRP A 491 -3.86 -3.69 20.14
CA TRP A 491 -3.00 -3.25 21.24
C TRP A 491 -1.60 -3.80 21.13
N GLY A 492 -1.47 -5.08 20.75
CA GLY A 492 -0.17 -5.70 20.53
C GLY A 492 0.61 -4.98 19.43
N SER A 493 -0.06 -4.62 18.32
CA SER A 493 0.57 -3.93 17.21
C SER A 493 0.97 -2.50 17.59
N LEU A 494 0.07 -1.74 18.23
CA LEU A 494 0.33 -0.37 18.64
C LEU A 494 1.55 -0.27 19.57
N ILE A 495 1.63 -1.14 20.58
CA ILE A 495 2.75 -1.14 21.55
C ILE A 495 4.05 -1.56 20.84
N ALA A 496 4.02 -2.67 20.11
CA ALA A 496 5.23 -3.22 19.49
C ALA A 496 5.80 -2.30 18.41
N ILE A 497 4.96 -1.64 17.60
CA ILE A 497 5.42 -0.72 16.55
C ILE A 497 6.10 0.53 17.13
N ASN A 498 5.60 1.05 18.26
CA ASN A 498 6.22 2.18 18.94
C ASN A 498 7.55 1.76 19.57
N ALA A 499 7.59 0.61 20.25
CA ALA A 499 8.81 0.06 20.82
C ALA A 499 9.88 -0.28 19.75
N LEU A 500 9.44 -0.56 18.52
CA LEU A 500 10.30 -0.82 17.37
C LEU A 500 10.89 0.49 16.81
N PHE A 501 10.04 1.45 16.43
CA PHE A 501 10.50 2.60 15.64
C PHE A 501 10.83 3.86 16.47
N MET A 502 10.24 4.09 17.66
CA MET A 502 10.63 5.26 18.46
C MET A 502 12.13 5.28 18.79
N PRO A 503 12.75 4.18 19.25
CA PRO A 503 14.17 4.20 19.57
C PRO A 503 15.07 4.48 18.36
N MET A 504 14.60 4.18 17.15
CA MET A 504 15.37 4.43 15.92
C MET A 504 15.53 5.93 15.63
N PHE A 505 14.61 6.80 16.06
CA PHE A 505 14.83 8.25 15.98
C PHE A 505 16.07 8.65 16.78
N MET A 506 16.23 8.11 18.00
CA MET A 506 17.39 8.40 18.85
C MET A 506 18.68 7.81 18.26
N GLN A 507 18.65 6.58 17.75
CA GLN A 507 19.79 5.99 17.03
C GLN A 507 20.20 6.84 15.82
N GLY A 508 19.22 7.32 15.05
CA GLY A 508 19.46 8.18 13.89
C GLY A 508 20.09 9.51 14.27
N MET A 509 19.53 10.19 15.28
CA MET A 509 20.09 11.45 15.80
C MET A 509 21.47 11.29 16.42
N ALA A 510 21.85 10.09 16.86
CA ALA A 510 23.19 9.81 17.33
C ALA A 510 24.20 9.60 16.18
N GLY A 511 23.74 9.30 14.96
CA GLY A 511 24.58 9.04 13.78
C GLY A 511 24.65 7.56 13.36
N VAL A 512 23.75 6.69 13.82
CA VAL A 512 23.70 5.30 13.35
C VAL A 512 23.14 5.25 11.93
N HIS A 513 23.97 4.84 10.97
CA HIS A 513 23.58 4.72 9.56
C HIS A 513 22.85 3.42 9.24
N ARG A 514 21.99 3.48 8.22
CA ARG A 514 21.24 2.33 7.70
C ARG A 514 22.11 1.37 6.89
N ARG A 515 21.61 0.14 6.68
CA ARG A 515 22.14 -0.89 5.76
C ARG A 515 23.51 -1.48 6.18
N TRP A 516 23.72 -1.64 7.48
CA TRP A 516 24.86 -2.37 8.03
C TRP A 516 24.42 -3.75 8.53
N TRP A 517 24.99 -4.80 7.94
CA TRP A 517 24.58 -6.19 8.18
C TRP A 517 24.80 -6.67 9.62
N ASP A 518 25.83 -6.13 10.27
CA ASP A 518 26.26 -6.37 11.64
C ASP A 518 25.69 -5.36 12.65
N GLY A 519 24.72 -4.54 12.21
CA GLY A 519 24.13 -3.48 13.02
C GLY A 519 25.04 -2.26 13.22
N GLY A 520 26.13 -2.14 12.47
CA GLY A 520 27.05 -1.00 12.52
C GLY A 520 28.21 -1.18 13.50
N LYS A 521 28.35 -2.37 14.11
CA LYS A 521 29.39 -2.64 15.11
C LYS A 521 30.79 -2.44 14.56
N ASN A 522 31.09 -2.93 13.36
CA ASN A 522 32.43 -2.77 12.79
C ASN A 522 32.77 -1.32 12.39
N ALA A 523 31.76 -0.50 12.06
CA ALA A 523 31.96 0.86 11.55
C ALA A 523 31.83 1.95 12.61
N TYR A 524 30.98 1.74 13.62
CA TYR A 524 30.47 2.81 14.47
C TYR A 524 30.57 2.55 15.98
N GLU A 525 31.14 1.41 16.41
CA GLU A 525 31.31 1.08 17.83
C GLU A 525 32.03 2.21 18.59
N ALA A 526 33.09 2.76 18.00
CA ALA A 526 33.91 3.80 18.62
C ALA A 526 33.19 5.16 18.78
N THR A 527 32.15 5.42 17.98
CA THR A 527 31.46 6.73 17.96
C THR A 527 30.09 6.68 18.62
N VAL A 528 29.31 5.62 18.39
CA VAL A 528 27.92 5.50 18.84
C VAL A 528 27.63 4.13 19.48
N GLY A 529 28.65 3.42 19.97
CA GLY A 529 28.53 2.10 20.63
C GLY A 529 27.34 1.96 21.60
N PRO A 530 27.12 2.89 22.56
CA PRO A 530 25.98 2.81 23.49
C PRO A 530 24.60 2.79 22.81
N TRP A 531 24.51 3.33 21.59
CA TRP A 531 23.28 3.31 20.78
C TRP A 531 23.13 2.04 19.95
N LEU A 532 24.21 1.28 19.73
CA LEU A 532 24.16 0.00 19.02
C LEU A 532 23.51 -1.10 19.87
N ASP A 533 23.66 -1.07 21.19
CA ASP A 533 23.02 -2.03 22.13
C ASP A 533 21.49 -2.01 22.06
N TRP A 534 20.90 -0.90 21.60
CA TRP A 534 19.45 -0.80 21.37
C TRP A 534 18.96 -1.71 20.25
N ASN A 535 19.84 -2.15 19.34
CA ASN A 535 19.47 -3.08 18.28
C ASN A 535 18.83 -4.36 18.82
N LEU A 536 19.29 -4.89 19.96
CA LEU A 536 18.70 -6.06 20.59
C LEU A 536 17.26 -5.80 21.06
N LYS A 537 17.03 -4.71 21.78
CA LYS A 537 15.71 -4.32 22.31
C LYS A 537 14.70 -4.06 21.18
N ILE A 538 15.14 -3.34 20.16
CA ILE A 538 14.37 -3.06 18.95
C ILE A 538 14.02 -4.36 18.22
N SER A 539 14.93 -5.33 18.18
CA SER A 539 14.64 -6.64 17.58
C SER A 539 13.59 -7.42 18.38
N TYR A 540 13.61 -7.40 19.72
CA TYR A 540 12.52 -7.99 20.51
C TYR A 540 11.15 -7.38 20.16
N ALA A 541 11.09 -6.06 19.96
CA ALA A 541 9.87 -5.40 19.53
C ALA A 541 9.43 -5.84 18.12
N ALA A 542 10.36 -6.04 17.18
CA ALA A 542 10.06 -6.56 15.84
C ALA A 542 9.48 -7.99 15.89
N TRP A 543 10.06 -8.88 16.71
CA TRP A 543 9.56 -10.24 16.88
C TRP A 543 8.20 -10.27 17.58
N ALA A 544 7.99 -9.42 18.59
CA ALA A 544 6.70 -9.26 19.24
C ALA A 544 5.63 -8.77 18.24
N LEU A 545 5.96 -7.79 17.40
CA LEU A 545 5.06 -7.30 16.35
C LEU A 545 4.67 -8.44 15.39
N GLY A 546 5.64 -9.26 14.97
CA GLY A 546 5.39 -10.43 14.12
C GLY A 546 4.47 -11.47 14.76
N ALA A 547 4.68 -11.80 16.03
CA ALA A 547 3.81 -12.71 16.77
C ALA A 547 2.37 -12.18 16.84
N VAL A 548 2.20 -10.87 17.02
CA VAL A 548 0.87 -10.23 17.03
C VAL A 548 0.19 -10.30 15.66
N GLN A 549 0.93 -10.23 14.54
CA GLN A 549 0.35 -10.38 13.21
C GLN A 549 -0.25 -11.79 12.99
N LEU A 550 0.31 -12.83 13.62
CA LEU A 550 -0.27 -14.18 13.55
C LEU A 550 -1.67 -14.26 14.18
N ILE A 551 -1.96 -13.42 15.18
CA ILE A 551 -3.29 -13.30 15.78
C ILE A 551 -4.29 -12.75 14.75
N PHE A 552 -3.88 -11.77 13.96
CA PHE A 552 -4.69 -11.26 12.85
C PHE A 552 -4.92 -12.32 11.78
N VAL A 553 -3.85 -13.01 11.32
CA VAL A 553 -3.98 -14.08 10.32
C VAL A 553 -4.93 -15.17 10.80
N PHE A 554 -4.79 -15.60 12.06
CA PHE A 554 -5.70 -16.56 12.66
C PHE A 554 -7.15 -16.03 12.69
N ASN A 555 -7.38 -14.80 13.16
CA ASN A 555 -8.71 -14.20 13.20
C ASN A 555 -9.34 -14.10 11.79
N PHE A 556 -8.55 -13.69 10.80
CA PHE A 556 -8.95 -13.53 9.41
C PHE A 556 -9.37 -14.86 8.77
N CYS A 557 -8.53 -15.89 8.88
CA CYS A 557 -8.81 -17.20 8.29
C CYS A 557 -9.90 -17.95 9.07
N TRP A 558 -9.86 -17.94 10.40
CA TRP A 558 -10.85 -18.63 11.23
C TRP A 558 -12.26 -18.05 11.04
N SER A 559 -12.38 -16.72 11.03
CA SER A 559 -13.69 -16.06 10.92
C SER A 559 -14.34 -16.24 9.56
N MET A 560 -13.57 -16.57 8.53
CA MET A 560 -14.09 -16.84 7.18
C MET A 560 -15.03 -18.06 7.19
N PHE A 561 -14.71 -19.06 8.02
CA PHE A 561 -15.48 -20.29 8.14
C PHE A 561 -16.39 -20.29 9.38
N TYR A 562 -15.91 -19.75 10.50
CA TYR A 562 -16.53 -19.88 11.82
C TYR A 562 -16.97 -18.56 12.46
N GLY A 563 -16.74 -17.42 11.81
CA GLY A 563 -17.14 -16.10 12.31
C GLY A 563 -18.65 -15.95 12.40
N LYS A 564 -19.16 -15.10 13.30
CA LYS A 564 -20.61 -14.87 13.41
C LYS A 564 -21.14 -14.31 12.09
N LYS A 565 -22.28 -14.81 11.59
CA LYS A 565 -22.94 -14.22 10.41
C LYS A 565 -23.33 -12.78 10.70
N VAL A 566 -23.28 -11.93 9.67
CA VAL A 566 -23.77 -10.56 9.80
C VAL A 566 -25.26 -10.54 10.16
N PRO A 567 -25.71 -9.62 11.02
CA PRO A 567 -27.11 -9.53 11.42
C PRO A 567 -28.02 -9.00 10.30
N ASN A 568 -27.48 -8.17 9.41
CA ASN A 568 -28.16 -7.56 8.27
C ASN A 568 -27.10 -7.02 7.28
N ASP A 569 -27.55 -6.39 6.20
CA ASP A 569 -26.68 -5.88 5.13
C ASP A 569 -25.85 -4.63 5.49
N ASN A 570 -26.27 -3.91 6.54
CA ASN A 570 -25.62 -2.71 7.04
C ASN A 570 -25.35 -2.84 8.55
N PRO A 571 -24.42 -3.73 8.97
CA PRO A 571 -24.17 -3.99 10.39
C PRO A 571 -23.59 -2.80 11.15
N TRP A 572 -23.13 -1.77 10.43
CA TRP A 572 -22.52 -0.57 11.00
C TRP A 572 -23.46 0.64 11.04
N GLU A 573 -24.64 0.54 10.43
CA GLU A 573 -25.55 1.68 10.23
C GLU A 573 -24.85 2.83 9.50
N ALA A 574 -24.08 2.49 8.48
CA ALA A 574 -23.33 3.44 7.66
C ALA A 574 -24.23 4.08 6.61
N THR A 575 -23.84 5.26 6.13
CA THR A 575 -24.63 6.11 5.23
C THR A 575 -24.33 5.91 3.74
N THR A 576 -23.18 5.34 3.39
CA THR A 576 -22.68 5.22 2.02
C THR A 576 -23.27 4.01 1.28
N LEU A 577 -23.31 4.08 -0.07
CA LEU A 577 -24.07 3.16 -0.91
C LEU A 577 -23.63 1.69 -0.86
N GLU A 578 -22.37 1.39 -0.51
CA GLU A 578 -21.92 0.00 -0.39
C GLU A 578 -22.70 -0.76 0.69
N TRP A 579 -23.28 -0.06 1.66
CA TRP A 579 -24.08 -0.64 2.72
C TRP A 579 -25.56 -0.82 2.36
N ASP A 580 -25.99 -0.31 1.19
CA ASP A 580 -27.32 -0.56 0.63
C ASP A 580 -27.38 -1.81 -0.27
N THR A 581 -26.25 -2.51 -0.41
CA THR A 581 -26.14 -3.77 -1.17
C THR A 581 -26.41 -5.00 -0.31
N PRO A 582 -26.88 -6.12 -0.90
CA PRO A 582 -26.88 -7.41 -0.22
C PRO A 582 -25.48 -7.82 0.26
N THR A 583 -25.41 -8.71 1.24
CA THR A 583 -24.15 -9.13 1.85
C THR A 583 -23.95 -10.64 1.79
N PRO A 584 -22.96 -11.13 1.02
CA PRO A 584 -22.10 -10.39 0.08
C PRO A 584 -22.84 -9.84 -1.15
N PRO A 585 -22.36 -8.77 -1.81
CA PRO A 585 -23.04 -8.21 -2.99
C PRO A 585 -22.98 -9.17 -4.19
N PRO A 586 -24.09 -9.34 -4.93
CA PRO A 586 -24.12 -10.15 -6.15
C PRO A 586 -23.38 -9.47 -7.30
N HIS A 587 -23.27 -10.17 -8.44
CA HIS A 587 -22.86 -9.53 -9.69
C HIS A 587 -23.88 -8.45 -10.07
N GLY A 588 -23.42 -7.26 -10.50
CA GLY A 588 -24.28 -6.07 -10.68
C GLY A 588 -24.52 -5.24 -9.42
N ASN A 589 -24.05 -5.70 -8.25
CA ASN A 589 -23.98 -5.00 -6.96
C ASN A 589 -25.32 -4.70 -6.27
N PHE A 590 -26.26 -4.07 -6.97
CA PHE A 590 -27.52 -3.59 -6.41
C PHE A 590 -28.69 -4.38 -6.97
N THR A 591 -29.65 -4.74 -6.11
CA THR A 591 -30.88 -5.46 -6.52
C THR A 591 -31.94 -4.54 -7.11
N LYS A 592 -31.79 -3.23 -6.95
CA LYS A 592 -32.69 -2.20 -7.46
C LYS A 592 -31.87 -1.00 -7.98
N PRO A 593 -32.41 -0.20 -8.92
CA PRO A 593 -31.79 1.05 -9.32
C PRO A 593 -31.57 1.98 -8.11
N ILE A 594 -30.39 2.57 -8.01
CA ILE A 594 -30.02 3.49 -6.93
C ILE A 594 -30.03 4.92 -7.45
N THR A 595 -30.62 5.82 -6.67
CA THR A 595 -30.53 7.28 -6.86
C THR A 595 -30.02 7.91 -5.57
N VAL A 596 -29.10 8.86 -5.69
CA VAL A 596 -28.48 9.54 -4.55
C VAL A 596 -29.17 10.88 -4.28
N TYR A 597 -29.62 11.07 -3.06
CA TYR A 597 -30.37 12.27 -2.67
C TYR A 597 -29.58 13.25 -1.81
N ARG A 598 -28.53 12.79 -1.10
CA ARG A 598 -27.80 13.57 -0.08
C ARG A 598 -26.30 13.29 -0.04
N GLY A 599 -25.59 13.98 0.87
CA GLY A 599 -24.15 13.81 1.07
C GLY A 599 -23.79 12.45 1.69
N PRO A 600 -22.50 12.08 1.71
CA PRO A 600 -22.06 10.75 2.10
C PRO A 600 -22.05 10.49 3.61
N TYR A 601 -22.14 11.52 4.46
CA TYR A 601 -21.94 11.41 5.91
C TYR A 601 -23.08 12.04 6.72
N GLU A 602 -24.32 11.78 6.32
CA GLU A 602 -25.53 12.33 6.93
C GLU A 602 -25.88 11.55 8.21
N TYR A 603 -25.06 11.75 9.24
CA TYR A 603 -25.26 11.22 10.58
C TYR A 603 -25.78 12.31 11.53
N SER A 604 -26.65 11.93 12.46
CA SER A 604 -27.22 12.80 13.49
C SER A 604 -27.81 14.11 12.93
N VAL A 605 -28.52 14.02 11.80
CA VAL A 605 -29.15 15.18 11.16
C VAL A 605 -30.18 15.79 12.11
N PRO A 606 -30.10 17.10 12.42
CA PRO A 606 -31.05 17.72 13.34
C PRO A 606 -32.50 17.59 12.86
N GLY A 607 -33.37 17.03 13.71
CA GLY A 607 -34.79 16.83 13.40
C GLY A 607 -35.14 15.49 12.75
N ASP A 608 -34.15 14.66 12.40
CA ASP A 608 -34.39 13.27 12.00
C ASP A 608 -34.55 12.34 13.22
N GLU A 609 -35.38 11.31 13.07
CA GLU A 609 -35.65 10.33 14.13
C GLU A 609 -34.52 9.28 14.27
N LYS A 610 -33.76 9.06 13.20
CA LYS A 610 -32.61 8.14 13.16
C LYS A 610 -31.31 8.93 13.26
N ASP A 611 -30.29 8.30 13.81
CA ASP A 611 -28.94 8.88 13.90
C ASP A 611 -28.11 8.73 12.60
N PHE A 612 -28.67 8.11 11.55
CA PHE A 612 -28.09 8.02 10.22
C PHE A 612 -29.16 7.98 9.13
N THR A 613 -28.84 8.59 7.99
CA THR A 613 -29.73 8.62 6.83
C THR A 613 -28.92 8.21 5.57
N PRO A 614 -29.13 7.00 5.02
CA PRO A 614 -28.39 6.49 3.85
C PRO A 614 -28.46 7.40 2.63
N GLN A 615 -27.46 7.40 1.76
CA GLN A 615 -27.43 8.25 0.56
C GLN A 615 -28.59 8.00 -0.42
N SER A 616 -29.09 6.76 -0.45
CA SER A 616 -30.15 6.31 -1.36
C SER A 616 -31.57 6.48 -0.83
N GLU A 617 -31.76 6.84 0.44
CA GLU A 617 -33.10 7.00 1.04
C GLU A 617 -33.78 8.28 0.48
N PRO A 618 -34.96 8.22 -0.13
CA PRO A 618 -35.63 9.43 -0.64
C PRO A 618 -35.98 10.43 0.48
N PRO A 619 -36.03 11.75 0.21
CA PRO A 619 -36.57 12.72 1.16
C PRO A 619 -38.03 12.41 1.51
N LYS A 620 -38.44 12.66 2.75
CA LYS A 620 -39.80 12.38 3.26
C LYS A 620 -40.92 13.04 2.42
N ASP A 621 -40.62 14.15 1.73
CA ASP A 621 -41.57 14.91 0.90
C ASP A 621 -41.45 14.63 -0.61
N SER A 622 -40.63 13.66 -1.02
CA SER A 622 -40.48 13.32 -2.44
C SER A 622 -41.66 12.48 -2.92
N LYS A 623 -42.51 13.06 -3.78
CA LYS A 623 -43.46 12.29 -4.58
C LYS A 623 -42.67 11.28 -5.41
N THR A 624 -42.96 10.00 -5.24
CA THR A 624 -42.39 8.93 -6.06
C THR A 624 -42.68 9.20 -7.54
N PRO A 625 -41.74 8.91 -8.46
CA PRO A 625 -41.95 9.10 -9.90
C PRO A 625 -43.13 8.29 -10.49
N ASP A 626 -43.63 7.30 -9.76
CA ASP A 626 -44.80 6.47 -10.14
C ASP A 626 -46.15 7.20 -10.05
N ASP A 627 -46.18 8.45 -9.59
CA ASP A 627 -47.40 9.27 -9.50
C ASP A 627 -47.69 10.11 -10.77
N LYS A 628 -47.05 9.79 -11.91
CA LYS A 628 -47.45 10.38 -13.19
C LYS A 628 -48.48 9.45 -13.86
N PRO A 629 -49.74 9.89 -14.03
CA PRO A 629 -50.67 9.14 -14.85
C PRO A 629 -50.09 9.06 -16.27
N HIS A 630 -50.03 7.83 -16.80
CA HIS A 630 -49.72 7.60 -18.20
C HIS A 630 -50.61 8.50 -19.07
N ALA A 631 -49.98 9.40 -19.82
CA ALA A 631 -50.61 10.19 -20.87
C ALA A 631 -49.77 10.05 -22.13
#